data_AF-A0A2N0QH17-F1
#
_entry.id   AF-A0A2N0QH17-F1
#
_cell.length_a   1.000
_cell.length_b   1.000
_cell.length_c   1.000
_cell.angle_alpha   90.00
_cell.angle_beta   90.00
_cell.angle_gamma   90.00
#
_symmetry.space_group_name_H-M   'P 1'
#
loop_
_entity.id
_entity.type
_entity.pdbx_description
1 polymer ?
#
loop_
_entity_poly.entity_id
_entity_poly.type
_entity_poly.pdbx_seq_one_letter_code
_entity_poly.pdbx_strand_id
1 'polypeptide(L)'
;MVFAIPRDGKTYVGTTDTFYDGDPIAPVANKEDVDYLLGAISYIFPDLSISAEDVESTWAGVRPLIYEEGKDPSEISRKDEIWTAPSGLMTIAGGKLTGYRQMAEEIVDRIVKKHRFKHATKCMTKALALSGAKGLNSRNFNDYIKNKAK
;
A
#
# COMPACT_ATOMS: atom_id res chain seq x y z
N MET A 1 -12.36 -7.18 -6.40
CA MET A 1 -13.07 -5.99 -5.89
C MET A 1 -12.35 -4.76 -6.41
N VAL A 2 -13.09 -3.84 -7.05
CA VAL A 2 -12.56 -2.60 -7.63
C VAL A 2 -13.08 -1.41 -6.80
N PHE A 3 -12.26 -0.38 -6.63
CA PHE A 3 -12.58 0.87 -5.96
C PHE A 3 -12.59 2.02 -6.98
N ALA A 4 -13.50 2.98 -6.78
CA ALA A 4 -13.48 4.29 -7.41
C ALA A 4 -13.27 5.36 -6.33
N ILE A 5 -12.15 6.08 -6.37
CA ILE A 5 -11.72 7.00 -5.30
C ILE A 5 -11.58 8.42 -5.86
N PRO A 6 -12.42 9.38 -5.43
CA PRO A 6 -12.28 10.77 -5.84
C PRO A 6 -11.08 11.43 -5.15
N ARG A 7 -10.26 12.14 -5.92
CA ARG A 7 -9.13 12.91 -5.43
C ARG A 7 -8.79 14.06 -6.39
N ASP A 8 -8.73 15.27 -5.84
CA ASP A 8 -8.26 16.47 -6.55
C ASP A 8 -8.94 16.71 -7.92
N GLY A 9 -10.28 16.61 -7.94
CA GLY A 9 -11.08 16.80 -9.16
C GLY A 9 -11.03 15.64 -10.15
N LYS A 10 -10.35 14.53 -9.82
CA LYS A 10 -10.27 13.30 -10.61
C LYS A 10 -10.82 12.12 -9.82
N THR A 11 -11.02 10.99 -10.49
CA THR A 11 -11.39 9.72 -9.85
C THR A 11 -10.42 8.63 -10.28
N TYR A 12 -9.76 7.99 -9.33
CA TYR A 12 -8.94 6.83 -9.59
C TYR A 12 -9.80 5.57 -9.55
N VAL A 13 -9.60 4.67 -10.51
CA VAL A 13 -10.27 3.37 -10.53
C VAL A 13 -9.22 2.28 -10.53
N GLY A 14 -9.39 1.26 -9.69
CA GLY A 14 -8.42 0.18 -9.56
C GLY A 14 -8.84 -0.86 -8.53
N THR A 15 -8.12 -1.97 -8.40
CA THR A 15 -6.86 -2.34 -9.05
C THR A 15 -7.03 -3.67 -9.80
N THR A 16 -6.02 -4.10 -10.53
CA THR A 16 -5.93 -5.42 -11.16
C THR A 16 -5.03 -6.35 -10.33
N ASP A 17 -5.19 -7.66 -10.54
CA ASP A 17 -4.34 -8.71 -9.99
C ASP A 17 -3.88 -9.61 -11.15
N THR A 18 -2.73 -9.28 -11.74
CA THR A 18 -2.10 -10.00 -12.85
C THR A 18 -0.69 -10.46 -12.45
N PHE A 19 -0.24 -11.60 -12.99
CA PHE A 19 1.16 -11.99 -12.85
C PHE A 19 2.05 -11.02 -13.62
N TYR A 20 3.22 -10.73 -13.06
CA TYR A 20 4.20 -9.84 -13.66
C TYR A 20 5.58 -10.48 -13.60
N ASP A 21 6.18 -10.69 -14.76
CA ASP A 21 7.48 -11.34 -14.99
C ASP A 21 8.56 -10.36 -15.50
N GLY A 22 8.21 -9.09 -15.68
CA GLY A 22 9.12 -8.02 -16.11
C GLY A 22 9.94 -7.40 -14.98
N ASP A 23 10.59 -6.28 -15.28
CA ASP A 23 11.37 -5.49 -14.30
C ASP A 23 10.44 -4.76 -13.31
N PRO A 24 10.46 -5.11 -12.00
CA PRO A 24 9.57 -4.50 -11.02
C PRO A 24 9.88 -3.03 -10.73
N ILE A 25 10.99 -2.47 -11.25
CA ILE A 25 11.34 -1.05 -11.09
C ILE A 25 10.46 -0.15 -11.98
N ALA A 26 10.07 -0.63 -13.16
CA ALA A 26 9.32 0.16 -14.14
C ALA A 26 8.10 -0.59 -14.71
N PRO A 27 7.16 -1.05 -13.86
CA PRO A 27 5.94 -1.69 -14.34
C PRO A 27 5.05 -0.68 -15.06
N VAL A 28 4.34 -1.16 -16.08
CA VAL A 28 3.38 -0.37 -16.86
C VAL A 28 2.02 -1.06 -16.82
N ALA A 29 0.95 -0.27 -16.75
CA ALA A 29 -0.40 -0.78 -16.96
C ALA A 29 -0.59 -1.04 -18.45
N ASN A 30 -1.01 -2.25 -18.83
CA ASN A 30 -1.23 -2.59 -20.22
C ASN A 30 -2.68 -2.25 -20.64
N LYS A 31 -3.00 -2.50 -21.91
CA LYS A 31 -4.33 -2.21 -22.44
C LYS A 31 -5.39 -3.09 -21.77
N GLU A 32 -5.05 -4.34 -21.50
CA GLU A 32 -5.94 -5.32 -20.87
C GLU A 32 -6.32 -4.91 -19.44
N ASP A 33 -5.39 -4.32 -18.68
CA ASP A 33 -5.65 -3.75 -17.35
C ASP A 33 -6.68 -2.61 -17.43
N VAL A 34 -6.53 -1.72 -18.42
CA VAL A 34 -7.42 -0.58 -18.63
C VAL A 34 -8.80 -1.06 -19.08
N ASP A 35 -8.87 -1.94 -20.07
CA ASP A 35 -10.11 -2.50 -20.61
C ASP A 35 -10.88 -3.26 -19.50
N TYR A 36 -10.18 -3.99 -18.63
CA TYR A 36 -10.79 -4.65 -17.47
C TYR A 36 -11.48 -3.65 -16.53
N LEU A 37 -10.80 -2.55 -16.19
CA LEU A 37 -11.33 -1.54 -15.29
C LEU A 37 -12.49 -0.75 -15.93
N LEU A 38 -12.40 -0.41 -17.22
CA LEU A 38 -13.49 0.22 -17.97
C LEU A 38 -14.72 -0.70 -18.08
N GLY A 39 -14.50 -2.00 -18.26
CA GLY A 39 -15.58 -3.00 -18.21
C GLY A 39 -16.27 -3.03 -16.84
N ALA A 40 -15.49 -2.98 -15.75
CA ALA A 40 -16.03 -2.92 -14.40
C ALA A 40 -16.83 -1.62 -14.15
N ILE A 41 -16.36 -0.47 -14.66
CA ILE A 41 -17.07 0.81 -14.59
C ILE A 41 -18.39 0.72 -15.35
N SER A 42 -18.36 0.29 -16.62
CA SER A 42 -19.55 0.16 -17.47
C SER A 42 -20.58 -0.79 -16.89
N TYR A 43 -20.14 -1.86 -16.23
CA TYR A 43 -21.05 -2.80 -15.56
C TYR A 43 -21.77 -2.16 -14.35
N ILE A 44 -21.07 -1.35 -13.55
CA ILE A 44 -21.63 -0.73 -12.34
C ILE A 44 -22.42 0.55 -12.69
N PHE A 45 -21.95 1.31 -13.69
CA PHE A 45 -22.47 2.61 -14.09
C PHE A 45 -22.73 2.66 -15.60
N PRO A 46 -23.77 1.97 -16.11
CA PRO A 46 -24.02 1.84 -17.54
C PRO A 46 -24.27 3.17 -18.26
N ASP A 47 -24.82 4.17 -17.56
CA ASP A 47 -25.14 5.47 -18.15
C ASP A 47 -23.94 6.42 -18.25
N LEU A 48 -22.82 6.13 -17.56
CA LEU A 48 -21.68 7.04 -17.46
C LEU A 48 -20.89 7.15 -18.79
N SER A 49 -21.01 6.16 -19.67
CA SER A 49 -20.42 6.14 -21.03
C SER A 49 -18.94 6.52 -21.09
N ILE A 50 -18.12 6.02 -20.15
CA ILE A 50 -16.66 6.28 -20.11
C ILE A 50 -15.92 5.34 -21.06
N SER A 51 -14.94 5.88 -21.79
CA SER A 51 -14.07 5.12 -22.67
C SER A 51 -12.58 5.31 -22.37
N ALA A 52 -11.71 4.65 -23.14
CA ALA A 52 -10.26 4.76 -22.96
C ALA A 52 -9.74 6.18 -23.21
N GLU A 53 -10.45 6.96 -24.03
CA GLU A 53 -10.14 8.36 -24.34
C GLU A 53 -10.32 9.30 -23.14
N ASP A 54 -11.13 8.91 -22.14
CA ASP A 54 -11.32 9.66 -20.90
C ASP A 54 -10.21 9.39 -19.86
N VAL A 55 -9.33 8.42 -20.13
CA VAL A 55 -8.25 8.04 -19.21
C VAL A 55 -7.06 8.99 -19.38
N GLU A 56 -6.92 9.92 -18.45
CA GLU A 56 -5.83 10.93 -18.49
C GLU A 56 -4.45 10.37 -18.12
N SER A 57 -4.39 9.34 -17.27
CA SER A 57 -3.12 8.74 -16.83
C SER A 57 -3.33 7.36 -16.22
N THR A 58 -2.26 6.57 -16.19
CA THR A 58 -2.20 5.27 -15.52
C THR A 58 -0.95 5.17 -14.67
N TRP A 59 -0.96 4.27 -13.68
CA TRP A 59 0.25 3.84 -12.99
C TRP A 59 0.12 2.36 -12.63
N ALA A 60 1.26 1.70 -12.47
CA ALA A 60 1.33 0.31 -12.06
C ALA A 60 2.30 0.14 -10.88
N GLY A 61 2.17 -0.98 -10.18
CA GLY A 61 3.05 -1.35 -9.09
C GLY A 61 2.96 -2.85 -8.84
N VAL A 62 4.10 -3.47 -8.57
CA VAL A 62 4.19 -4.91 -8.31
C VAL A 62 4.08 -5.15 -6.81
N ARG A 63 3.21 -6.10 -6.42
CA ARG A 63 3.06 -6.50 -5.01
C ARG A 63 4.15 -7.54 -4.69
N PRO A 64 5.02 -7.31 -3.68
CA PRO A 64 6.05 -8.27 -3.29
C PRO A 64 5.43 -9.37 -2.40
N LEU A 65 4.56 -10.18 -2.99
CA LEU A 65 3.89 -11.27 -2.31
C LEU A 65 4.83 -12.46 -2.14
N ILE A 66 4.61 -13.25 -1.09
CA ILE A 66 5.37 -14.47 -0.84
C ILE A 66 4.89 -15.51 -1.85
N TYR A 67 5.79 -15.99 -2.71
CA TYR A 67 5.44 -16.94 -3.74
C TYR A 67 4.93 -18.26 -3.13
N GLU A 68 3.74 -18.69 -3.53
CA GLU A 68 3.16 -19.98 -3.22
C GLU A 68 2.88 -20.71 -4.54
N GLU A 69 3.48 -21.87 -4.75
CA GLU A 69 3.36 -22.62 -6.01
C GLU A 69 1.90 -23.06 -6.26
N GLY A 70 1.39 -22.80 -7.46
CA GLY A 70 0.06 -23.26 -7.91
C GLY A 70 -1.14 -22.43 -7.46
N LYS A 71 -0.95 -21.21 -6.93
CA LYS A 71 -2.05 -20.31 -6.53
C LYS A 71 -2.21 -19.11 -7.45
N ASP A 72 -3.44 -18.66 -7.64
CA ASP A 72 -3.71 -17.41 -8.37
C ASP A 72 -3.20 -16.19 -7.57
N PRO A 73 -2.79 -15.07 -8.21
CA PRO A 73 -2.24 -13.90 -7.52
C PRO A 73 -3.18 -13.32 -6.46
N SER A 74 -4.49 -13.48 -6.67
CA SER A 74 -5.52 -13.01 -5.74
C SER A 74 -5.62 -13.86 -4.45
N GLU A 75 -5.14 -15.10 -4.50
CA GLU A 75 -5.21 -16.10 -3.41
C GLU A 75 -3.93 -16.16 -2.56
N ILE A 76 -2.82 -15.62 -3.06
CA ILE A 76 -1.54 -15.60 -2.35
C ILE A 76 -1.68 -14.78 -1.05
N SER A 77 -1.13 -15.32 0.05
CA SER A 77 -1.18 -14.66 1.35
C SER A 77 -0.60 -13.25 1.28
N ARG A 78 -1.41 -12.29 1.75
CA ARG A 78 -1.01 -10.87 1.88
C ARG A 78 -0.52 -10.54 3.29
N LYS A 79 -0.20 -11.55 4.11
CA LYS A 79 0.40 -11.36 5.44
C LYS A 79 1.88 -11.08 5.29
N ASP A 80 2.42 -10.34 6.25
CA ASP A 80 3.85 -10.26 6.43
C ASP A 80 4.40 -11.53 7.06
N GLU A 81 5.59 -11.91 6.63
CA GLU A 81 6.37 -12.97 7.27
C GLU A 81 7.73 -12.43 7.66
N ILE A 82 8.15 -12.76 8.88
CA ILE A 82 9.44 -12.35 9.44
C ILE A 82 10.22 -13.62 9.79
N TRP A 83 11.34 -13.84 9.09
CA TRP A 83 12.27 -14.93 9.38
C TRP A 83 13.65 -14.40 9.78
N THR A 84 14.45 -15.27 10.39
CA THR A 84 15.81 -14.95 10.81
C THR A 84 16.74 -16.07 10.36
N ALA A 85 17.71 -15.75 9.52
CA ALA A 85 18.71 -16.71 9.08
C ALA A 85 19.66 -17.09 10.24
N PRO A 86 20.39 -18.23 10.14
CA PRO A 86 21.41 -18.60 11.14
C PRO A 86 22.49 -17.52 11.35
N SER A 87 22.79 -16.72 10.33
CA SER A 87 23.69 -15.56 10.43
C SER A 87 23.17 -14.44 11.34
N GLY A 88 21.89 -14.48 11.70
CA GLY A 88 21.20 -13.44 12.44
C GLY A 88 20.52 -12.38 11.57
N LEU A 89 20.64 -12.46 10.24
CA LEU A 89 19.93 -11.59 9.31
C LEU A 89 18.42 -11.78 9.46
N MET A 90 17.71 -10.70 9.78
CA MET A 90 16.25 -10.68 9.79
C MET A 90 15.72 -10.18 8.45
N THR A 91 14.74 -10.90 7.91
CA THR A 91 14.08 -10.55 6.66
C THR A 91 12.59 -10.43 6.92
N ILE A 92 11.98 -9.42 6.31
CA ILE A 92 10.54 -9.26 6.20
C ILE A 92 10.16 -9.32 4.73
N ALA A 93 9.14 -10.10 4.40
CA ALA A 93 8.52 -10.10 3.07
C ALA A 93 7.00 -9.97 3.18
N GLY A 94 6.39 -9.50 2.09
CA GLY A 94 4.98 -9.18 2.07
C GLY A 94 4.64 -7.98 2.94
N GLY A 95 3.48 -8.06 3.59
CA GLY A 95 2.95 -6.98 4.40
C GLY A 95 2.18 -5.92 3.61
N LYS A 96 1.35 -5.17 4.32
CA LYS A 96 0.54 -4.09 3.76
C LYS A 96 1.03 -2.76 4.29
N LEU A 97 0.87 -1.71 3.48
CA LEU A 97 1.12 -0.34 3.92
C LEU A 97 0.33 0.00 5.20
N THR A 98 -0.89 -0.53 5.36
CA THR A 98 -1.70 -0.30 6.57
C THR A 98 -1.12 -0.96 7.83
N GLY A 99 -0.33 -2.01 7.70
CA GLY A 99 0.31 -2.74 8.80
C GLY A 99 1.72 -2.27 9.15
N TYR A 100 2.31 -1.35 8.38
CA TYR A 100 3.74 -1.03 8.44
C TYR A 100 4.26 -0.70 9.85
N ARG A 101 3.48 0.05 10.64
CA ARG A 101 3.85 0.45 11.99
C ARG A 101 3.95 -0.76 12.94
N GLN A 102 3.01 -1.69 12.85
CA GLN A 102 3.02 -2.92 13.67
C GLN A 102 4.17 -3.84 13.25
N MET A 103 4.40 -4.00 11.94
CA MET A 103 5.51 -4.79 11.41
C MET A 103 6.87 -4.25 11.90
N ALA A 104 7.06 -2.92 11.85
CA ALA A 104 8.27 -2.28 12.33
C ALA A 104 8.46 -2.45 13.85
N GLU A 105 7.39 -2.30 14.63
CA GLU A 105 7.39 -2.55 16.08
C GLU A 105 7.84 -3.99 16.39
N GLU A 106 7.27 -4.98 15.71
CA GLU A 106 7.60 -6.39 15.92
C GLU A 106 9.08 -6.70 15.61
N ILE A 107 9.61 -6.19 14.49
CA ILE A 107 11.02 -6.40 14.12
C ILE A 107 11.94 -5.80 15.19
N VAL A 108 11.68 -4.57 15.60
CA VAL A 108 12.51 -3.87 16.60
C VAL A 108 12.43 -4.58 17.95
N ASP A 109 11.25 -5.01 18.38
CA ASP A 109 11.07 -5.75 19.64
C ASP A 109 11.83 -7.08 19.64
N ARG A 110 11.81 -7.82 18.52
CA ARG A 110 12.59 -9.06 18.33
C ARG A 110 14.09 -8.77 18.45
N ILE A 111 14.59 -7.70 17.83
CA ILE A 111 16.01 -7.27 17.92
C ILE A 111 16.39 -6.92 19.36
N VAL A 112 15.57 -6.09 20.03
CA VAL A 112 15.80 -5.67 21.42
C VAL A 112 15.85 -6.87 22.36
N LYS A 113 14.91 -7.80 22.22
CA LYS A 113 14.86 -9.03 23.01
C LYS A 113 16.09 -9.92 22.78
N LYS A 114 16.52 -10.08 21.52
CA LYS A 114 17.67 -10.91 21.14
C LYS A 114 18.98 -10.37 21.72
N HIS A 115 19.20 -9.05 21.63
CA HIS A 115 20.44 -8.41 22.06
C HIS A 115 20.43 -7.90 23.51
N ARG A 116 19.29 -8.00 24.20
CA ARG A 116 19.12 -7.59 25.62
C ARG A 116 19.58 -6.15 25.87
N PHE A 117 19.19 -5.21 24.99
CA PHE A 117 19.55 -3.80 25.15
C PHE A 117 18.99 -3.24 26.46
N LYS A 118 19.87 -2.94 27.42
CA LYS A 118 19.49 -2.55 28.79
C LYS A 118 18.74 -1.21 28.90
N HIS A 119 18.90 -0.34 27.91
CA HIS A 119 18.28 0.99 27.87
C HIS A 119 17.09 1.07 26.91
N ALA A 120 16.70 -0.04 26.28
CA ALA A 120 15.54 -0.04 25.40
C ALA A 120 14.26 0.11 26.21
N THR A 121 13.38 1.01 25.77
CA THR A 121 12.04 1.22 26.36
C THR A 121 10.97 0.56 25.51
N LYS A 122 9.73 0.52 26.01
CA LYS A 122 8.58 0.09 25.21
C LYS A 122 8.41 0.97 23.97
N CYS A 123 7.93 0.37 22.89
CA CYS A 123 7.63 1.07 21.65
C CYS A 123 6.60 2.19 21.91
N MET A 124 6.90 3.39 21.41
CA MET A 124 6.05 4.58 21.57
C MET A 124 5.40 5.04 20.27
N THR A 125 5.67 4.36 19.15
CA THR A 125 5.27 4.79 17.79
C THR A 125 3.75 4.88 17.61
N LYS A 126 2.96 4.17 18.43
CA LYS A 126 1.50 4.27 18.43
C LYS A 126 0.98 5.67 18.78
N ALA A 127 1.69 6.39 19.65
CA ALA A 127 1.31 7.73 20.09
C ALA A 127 2.21 8.84 19.50
N LEU A 128 3.22 8.46 18.71
CA LEU A 128 4.15 9.41 18.12
C LEU A 128 3.53 10.01 16.85
N ALA A 129 3.44 11.34 16.79
CA ALA A 129 3.07 12.03 15.58
C ALA A 129 4.20 11.92 14.54
N LEU A 130 3.84 11.61 13.30
CA LEU A 130 4.78 11.73 12.18
C LEU A 130 5.19 13.19 11.96
N SER A 131 6.31 13.39 11.27
CA SER A 131 6.76 14.74 10.88
C SER A 131 5.64 15.50 10.18
N GLY A 132 5.42 16.76 10.57
CA GLY A 132 4.34 17.60 10.05
C GLY A 132 2.95 17.34 10.63
N ALA A 133 2.74 16.30 11.44
CA ALA A 133 1.43 15.93 11.99
C ALA A 133 1.19 16.36 13.45
N LYS A 134 2.18 17.00 14.10
CA LYS A 134 2.06 17.38 15.52
C LYS A 134 0.90 18.36 15.71
N GLY A 135 -0.09 17.96 16.50
CA GLY A 135 -1.28 18.77 16.78
C GLY A 135 -2.32 18.77 15.66
N LEU A 136 -2.08 18.09 14.53
CA LEU A 136 -3.07 17.93 13.46
C LEU A 136 -4.00 16.75 13.74
N ASN A 137 -5.29 16.96 13.50
CA ASN A 137 -6.32 15.94 13.57
C ASN A 137 -7.46 16.28 12.58
N SER A 138 -8.42 15.38 12.42
CA SER A 138 -9.52 15.57 11.48
C SER A 138 -10.38 16.81 11.76
N ARG A 139 -10.43 17.30 13.01
CA ARG A 139 -11.25 18.45 13.40
C ARG A 139 -10.61 19.78 13.01
N ASN A 140 -9.29 19.87 13.07
CA ASN A 140 -8.55 21.11 12.77
C ASN A 140 -7.84 21.09 11.40
N PHE A 141 -8.05 20.04 10.59
CA PHE A 141 -7.44 19.93 9.27
C PHE A 141 -7.81 21.10 8.36
N ASN A 142 -9.08 21.51 8.32
CA ASN A 142 -9.52 22.64 7.49
C ASN A 142 -8.89 23.96 7.93
N ASP A 143 -8.71 24.17 9.23
CA ASP A 143 -8.04 25.36 9.76
C ASP A 143 -6.55 25.34 9.43
N TYR A 144 -5.90 24.18 9.53
CA TYR A 144 -4.52 24.01 9.08
C TYR A 144 -4.35 24.34 7.60
N ILE A 145 -5.24 23.84 6.73
CA ILE A 145 -5.19 24.13 5.28
C ILE A 145 -5.35 25.63 5.01
N LYS A 146 -6.28 26.31 5.69
CA LYS A 146 -6.50 27.75 5.54
C LYS A 146 -5.33 28.60 6.04
N ASN A 147 -4.67 28.18 7.12
CA ASN A 147 -3.60 28.92 7.79
C ASN A 147 -2.19 28.48 7.40
N LYS A 148 -2.06 27.50 6.50
CA LYS A 148 -0.77 27.15 5.91
C LYS A 148 -0.31 28.38 5.13
N ALA A 149 0.68 29.09 5.69
CA ALA A 149 1.24 30.29 5.10
C ALA A 149 1.51 30.08 3.60
N LYS A 150 1.08 31.04 2.78
CA LYS A 150 1.56 31.18 1.40
C LYS A 150 3.08 31.26 1.39
#